data_AF-A0A661ZN82-F1
#
_entry.id   AF-A0A661ZN82-F1
#
_cell.length_a   1.000
_cell.length_b   1.000
_cell.length_c   1.000
_cell.angle_alpha   90.00
_cell.angle_beta   90.00
_cell.angle_gamma   90.00
#
_symmetry.space_group_name_H-M   'P 1'
#
loop_
_entity.id
_entity.type
_entity.pdbx_description
1 polymer ?
#
loop_
_entity_poly.entity_id
_entity_poly.type
_entity_poly.pdbx_seq_one_letter_code
_entity_poly.pdbx_strand_id
1 'polypeptide(L)'
;MENLDEIIRKNRKLLSVEEPSDGHFDDFQKKLAIYHQERESWFSQYGLVLRIAAGLLIFVTFGVLYYSNPLSTLKQIFSQQVADSGLPIELQEAMQYYNIITDKRLGQITQYASSEDEAGKVKKMALKEIETLDEDKIELEALLAENPSNERVQNALVINRKKQAEMLNRILNSLKRTQQ
;
A
#
# COMPACT_ATOMS: atom_id res chain seq x y z
N MET A 1 16.87 25.60 40.30
CA MET A 1 16.23 26.75 39.61
C MET A 1 17.22 27.89 39.32
N GLU A 2 18.47 27.83 39.82
CA GLU A 2 19.48 28.90 39.67
C GLU A 2 19.92 29.20 38.22
N ASN A 3 19.81 28.23 37.30
CA ASN A 3 20.21 28.43 35.90
C ASN A 3 19.36 29.46 35.16
N LEU A 4 18.06 29.55 35.46
CA LEU A 4 17.17 30.46 34.74
C LEU A 4 17.42 31.91 35.16
N ASP A 5 17.61 32.13 36.47
CA ASP A 5 17.93 33.45 37.02
C ASP A 5 19.27 33.98 36.49
N GLU A 6 20.25 33.09 36.30
CA GLU A 6 21.53 33.47 35.72
C GLU A 6 21.41 33.83 34.24
N ILE A 7 20.61 33.09 33.47
CA ILE A 7 20.32 33.38 32.06
C ILE A 7 19.57 34.70 31.92
N ILE A 8 18.56 34.95 32.75
CA ILE A 8 17.78 36.20 32.75
C ILE A 8 18.68 37.37 33.14
N ARG A 9 19.55 37.21 34.14
CA ARG A 9 20.47 38.25 34.59
C ARG A 9 21.54 38.57 33.54
N LYS A 10 22.09 37.55 32.85
CA LYS A 10 23.06 37.73 31.75
C LYS A 10 22.44 38.40 30.53
N ASN A 11 21.17 38.10 30.24
CA ASN A 11 20.46 38.65 29.07
C ASN A 11 19.57 39.84 29.42
N ARG A 12 19.69 40.42 30.63
CA ARG A 12 18.82 41.51 31.10
C ARG A 12 18.79 42.72 30.17
N LYS A 13 19.89 43.00 29.47
CA LYS A 13 19.96 44.06 28.45
C LYS A 13 19.17 43.73 27.17
N LEU A 14 19.10 42.46 26.78
CA LEU A 14 18.33 41.98 25.63
C LEU A 14 16.85 41.79 25.95
N LEU A 15 16.54 41.54 27.23
CA LEU A 15 15.20 41.42 27.80
C LEU A 15 14.68 42.76 28.34
N SER A 16 15.45 43.83 28.21
CA SER A 16 15.06 45.17 28.58
C SER A 16 13.91 45.60 27.67
N VAL A 17 12.77 45.94 28.27
CA VAL A 17 11.58 46.49 27.62
C VAL A 17 11.85 47.97 27.29
N GLU A 18 12.87 48.22 26.49
CA GLU A 18 13.04 49.53 25.88
C GLU A 18 12.09 49.55 24.68
N GLU A 19 11.16 50.51 24.67
CA GLU A 19 10.22 50.65 23.58
C GLU A 19 11.03 50.80 22.28
N PRO A 20 10.76 49.98 21.25
CA PRO A 20 11.53 50.03 20.03
C PRO A 20 11.45 51.44 19.44
N SER A 21 12.56 51.94 18.90
CA SER A 21 12.63 53.28 18.32
C SER A 21 11.48 53.50 17.32
N ASP A 22 10.92 54.71 17.31
CA ASP A 22 9.87 55.09 16.36
C ASP A 22 10.24 54.68 14.92
N GLY A 23 9.33 53.97 14.25
CA GLY A 23 9.52 53.42 12.91
C GLY A 23 9.98 51.96 12.83
N HIS A 24 10.36 51.33 13.95
CA HIS A 24 10.75 49.91 13.95
C HIS A 24 9.57 48.97 13.57
N PHE A 25 8.34 49.33 13.95
CA PHE A 25 7.15 48.59 13.54
C PHE A 25 6.85 48.76 12.04
N ASP A 26 7.08 49.93 11.47
CA ASP A 26 6.96 50.17 10.03
C ASP A 26 7.97 49.34 9.24
N ASP A 27 9.22 49.26 9.71
CA ASP A 27 10.26 48.45 9.08
C ASP A 27 9.96 46.94 9.22
N PHE A 28 9.40 46.53 10.35
CA PHE A 28 8.92 45.17 10.53
C PHE A 28 7.76 44.85 9.59
N GLN A 29 6.81 45.77 9.44
CA GLN A 29 5.66 45.61 8.54
C GLN A 29 6.08 45.57 7.07
N LYS A 30 7.03 46.41 6.65
CA LYS A 30 7.63 46.37 5.31
C LYS A 30 8.31 45.03 5.03
N LYS A 31 9.09 44.51 5.98
CA LYS A 31 9.72 43.18 5.85
C LYS A 31 8.67 42.07 5.77
N LEU A 32 7.61 42.14 6.58
CA LEU A 32 6.53 41.16 6.57
C LEU A 32 5.77 41.15 5.23
N ALA A 33 5.52 42.33 4.66
CA ALA A 33 4.85 42.47 3.36
C ALA A 33 5.65 41.84 2.22
N ILE A 34 6.98 42.04 2.19
CA ILE A 34 7.87 41.41 1.20
C ILE A 34 7.81 39.88 1.33
N TYR A 35 7.88 39.34 2.56
CA TYR A 35 7.81 37.89 2.79
C TYR A 35 6.46 37.26 2.42
N HIS A 36 5.34 37.97 2.61
CA HIS A 36 4.03 37.48 2.19
C HIS A 36 3.80 37.59 0.68
N GLN A 37 4.34 38.62 0.03
CA GLN A 37 4.23 38.80 -1.41
C GLN A 37 5.03 37.76 -2.20
N GLU A 38 6.14 37.22 -1.66
CA GLU A 38 6.90 36.14 -2.31
C GLU A 38 6.28 34.74 -2.10
N ARG A 39 5.40 34.56 -1.10
CA ARG A 39 4.74 33.27 -0.84
C ARG A 39 3.47 33.06 -1.66
N GLU A 40 2.82 34.12 -2.09
CA GLU A 40 1.80 33.97 -3.11
C GLU A 40 2.44 33.91 -4.48
N SER A 41 2.24 32.80 -5.19
CA SER A 41 1.71 32.81 -6.57
C SER A 41 2.33 31.76 -7.51
N TRP A 42 3.43 31.06 -7.19
CA TRP A 42 3.85 29.99 -8.13
C TRP A 42 2.84 28.82 -8.15
N PHE A 43 2.35 28.41 -6.98
CA PHE A 43 1.27 27.43 -6.89
C PHE A 43 -0.09 27.94 -7.38
N SER A 44 -0.36 29.26 -7.34
CA SER A 44 -1.63 29.80 -7.84
C SER A 44 -1.63 30.03 -9.36
N GLN A 45 -0.49 30.46 -9.93
CA GLN A 45 -0.31 30.61 -11.38
C GLN A 45 -0.27 29.26 -12.10
N TYR A 46 0.41 28.26 -11.53
CA TYR A 46 0.54 26.93 -12.14
C TYR A 46 -0.46 25.91 -11.59
N GLY A 47 -1.34 26.29 -10.65
CA GLY A 47 -2.29 25.38 -10.03
C GLY A 47 -3.25 24.72 -11.03
N LEU A 48 -3.64 25.44 -12.09
CA LEU A 48 -4.50 24.91 -13.15
C LEU A 48 -3.72 23.89 -14.01
N VAL A 49 -2.49 24.21 -14.41
CA VAL A 49 -1.62 23.31 -15.20
C VAL A 49 -1.28 22.04 -14.41
N LEU A 50 -0.96 22.17 -13.11
CA LEU A 50 -0.71 21.05 -12.22
C LEU A 50 -1.93 20.14 -12.07
N ARG A 51 -3.14 20.70 -11.95
CA ARG A 51 -4.38 19.92 -11.90
C ARG A 51 -4.64 19.16 -13.21
N ILE A 52 -4.37 19.78 -14.35
CA ILE A 52 -4.49 19.13 -15.66
C ILE A 52 -3.46 18.00 -15.78
N ALA A 53 -2.20 18.25 -15.42
CA ALA A 53 -1.14 17.26 -15.46
C ALA A 53 -1.44 16.06 -14.55
N ALA A 54 -1.95 16.30 -13.35
CA ALA A 54 -2.40 15.24 -12.44
C ALA A 54 -3.55 14.42 -13.03
N GLY A 55 -4.54 15.07 -13.65
CA GLY A 55 -5.63 14.39 -14.36
C GLY A 55 -5.11 13.51 -15.51
N LEU A 56 -4.22 14.05 -16.34
CA LEU A 56 -3.59 13.29 -17.44
C LEU A 56 -2.80 12.09 -16.93
N LEU A 57 -2.03 12.24 -15.84
CA LEU A 57 -1.32 11.12 -15.22
C LEU A 57 -2.29 10.03 -14.79
N ILE A 58 -3.41 10.38 -14.16
CA ILE A 58 -4.43 9.41 -13.75
C ILE A 58 -4.98 8.69 -14.99
N PHE A 59 -5.38 9.43 -16.03
CA PHE A 59 -5.91 8.81 -17.27
C PHE A 59 -4.89 7.92 -17.97
N VAL A 60 -3.61 8.33 -18.05
CA VAL A 60 -2.54 7.52 -18.63
C VAL A 60 -2.33 6.26 -17.78
N THR A 61 -2.32 6.38 -16.46
CA THR A 61 -2.19 5.24 -15.55
C THR A 61 -3.33 4.26 -15.76
N PHE A 62 -4.59 4.71 -15.76
CA PHE A 62 -5.74 3.85 -16.03
C PHE A 62 -5.72 3.25 -17.44
N GLY A 63 -5.30 4.01 -18.45
CA GLY A 63 -5.16 3.51 -19.83
C GLY A 63 -4.09 2.42 -19.96
N VAL A 64 -2.95 2.59 -19.31
CA VAL A 64 -1.89 1.58 -19.23
C VAL A 64 -2.39 0.35 -18.45
N LEU A 65 -3.07 0.54 -17.32
CA LEU A 65 -3.64 -0.57 -16.53
C LEU A 65 -4.72 -1.35 -17.29
N TYR A 66 -5.45 -0.69 -18.20
CA TYR A 66 -6.45 -1.34 -19.04
C TYR A 66 -5.80 -2.18 -20.15
N TYR A 67 -4.71 -1.69 -20.75
CA TYR A 67 -4.07 -2.34 -21.89
C TYR A 67 -3.00 -3.36 -21.51
N SER A 68 -2.24 -3.09 -20.45
CA SER A 68 -1.28 -4.01 -19.86
C SER A 68 -1.94 -4.69 -18.67
N ASN A 69 -2.07 -6.03 -18.67
CA ASN A 69 -2.61 -6.81 -17.54
C ASN A 69 -1.72 -6.61 -16.29
N PRO A 70 -1.98 -5.59 -15.47
CA PRO A 70 -1.00 -5.07 -14.52
C PRO A 70 -1.02 -5.88 -13.22
N LEU A 71 -2.00 -6.79 -13.08
CA LEU A 71 -2.02 -7.79 -12.03
C LEU A 71 -0.71 -8.58 -12.03
N SER A 72 -0.13 -8.86 -13.20
CA SER A 72 1.15 -9.57 -13.29
C SER A 72 2.33 -8.73 -12.80
N THR A 73 2.40 -7.45 -13.19
CA THR A 73 3.49 -6.52 -12.80
C THR A 73 3.39 -6.08 -11.34
N LEU A 74 2.18 -5.83 -10.83
CA LEU A 74 1.94 -5.57 -9.40
C LEU A 74 2.27 -6.78 -8.54
N LYS A 75 1.95 -7.99 -9.03
CA LYS A 75 2.33 -9.25 -8.36
C LYS A 75 3.85 -9.45 -8.38
N GLN A 76 4.55 -8.99 -9.41
CA GLN A 76 6.02 -9.02 -9.46
C GLN A 76 6.63 -8.08 -8.42
N ILE A 77 6.11 -6.84 -8.29
CA ILE A 77 6.57 -5.88 -7.26
C ILE A 77 6.29 -6.40 -5.85
N PHE A 78 5.10 -6.97 -5.61
CA PHE A 78 4.77 -7.62 -4.33
C PHE A 78 5.63 -8.87 -4.08
N SER A 79 5.96 -9.65 -5.11
CA SER A 79 6.83 -10.84 -4.97
C SER A 79 8.28 -10.47 -4.65
N GLN A 80 8.74 -9.30 -5.11
CA GLN A 80 10.09 -8.81 -4.83
C GLN A 80 10.24 -8.39 -3.37
N GLN A 81 9.15 -7.96 -2.72
CA GLN A 81 9.10 -7.71 -1.27
C GLN A 81 9.19 -9.00 -0.43
N VAL A 82 8.83 -10.16 -0.99
CA VAL A 82 8.98 -11.46 -0.34
C VAL A 82 10.43 -11.96 -0.40
N ALA A 83 11.22 -11.52 -1.38
CA ALA A 83 12.62 -11.95 -1.54
C ALA A 83 13.58 -11.44 -0.44
N ASP A 84 13.16 -10.46 0.38
CA ASP A 84 13.97 -9.87 1.47
C ASP A 84 13.53 -10.35 2.87
N SER A 85 12.66 -11.37 2.94
CA SER A 85 11.98 -11.79 4.19
C SER A 85 12.78 -12.74 5.08
N GLY A 86 14.05 -13.06 4.74
CA GLY A 86 14.86 -14.02 5.51
C GLY A 86 14.34 -15.46 5.49
N LEU A 87 13.40 -15.77 4.59
CA LEU A 87 12.78 -17.08 4.44
C LEU A 87 13.65 -18.04 3.59
N PRO A 88 13.63 -19.36 3.86
CA PRO A 88 14.28 -20.35 3.00
C PRO A 88 13.73 -20.32 1.57
N ILE A 89 14.61 -20.45 0.58
CA ILE A 89 14.26 -20.40 -0.84
C ILE A 89 13.19 -21.45 -1.22
N GLU A 90 13.31 -22.66 -0.68
CA GLU A 90 12.39 -23.78 -0.92
C GLU A 90 10.95 -23.44 -0.50
N LEU A 91 10.82 -22.68 0.60
CA LEU A 91 9.52 -22.23 1.10
C LEU A 91 8.91 -21.19 0.17
N GLN A 92 9.72 -20.23 -0.29
CA GLN A 92 9.28 -19.21 -1.22
C GLN A 92 8.79 -19.81 -2.53
N GLU A 93 9.53 -20.79 -3.07
CA GLU A 93 9.16 -21.53 -4.26
C GLU A 93 7.84 -22.30 -4.07
N ALA A 94 7.67 -22.99 -2.94
CA ALA A 94 6.44 -23.71 -2.64
C ALA A 94 5.21 -22.76 -2.57
N MET A 95 5.36 -21.63 -1.90
CA MET A 95 4.30 -20.61 -1.82
C MET A 95 3.99 -20.02 -3.20
N GLN A 96 5.02 -19.70 -3.99
CA GLN A 96 4.85 -19.18 -5.34
C GLN A 96 4.14 -20.18 -6.26
N TYR A 97 4.52 -21.46 -6.18
CA TYR A 97 3.88 -22.53 -6.94
C TYR A 97 2.37 -22.58 -6.68
N TYR A 98 1.95 -22.58 -5.41
CA TYR A 98 0.53 -22.59 -5.07
C TYR A 98 -0.19 -21.29 -5.46
N ASN A 99 0.48 -20.13 -5.37
CA ASN A 99 -0.08 -18.87 -5.85
C ASN A 99 -0.38 -18.89 -7.36
N ILE A 100 0.53 -19.45 -8.17
CA ILE A 100 0.33 -19.60 -9.61
C ILE A 100 -0.88 -20.51 -9.89
N ILE A 101 -1.02 -21.60 -9.14
CA ILE A 101 -2.15 -22.53 -9.28
C ILE A 101 -3.47 -21.84 -8.92
N THR A 102 -3.50 -21.11 -7.81
CA THR A 102 -4.70 -20.39 -7.33
C THR A 102 -5.16 -19.38 -8.39
N ASP A 103 -4.26 -18.54 -8.91
CA ASP A 103 -4.59 -17.58 -9.97
C ASP A 103 -5.12 -18.26 -11.23
N LYS A 104 -4.44 -19.32 -11.68
CA LYS A 104 -4.85 -20.07 -12.86
C LYS A 104 -6.26 -20.63 -12.68
N ARG A 105 -6.55 -21.21 -11.52
CA ARG A 105 -7.86 -21.79 -11.21
C ARG A 105 -8.95 -20.73 -11.10
N LEU A 106 -8.65 -19.58 -10.51
CA LEU A 106 -9.58 -18.45 -10.46
C LEU A 106 -9.94 -17.95 -11.87
N GLY A 107 -8.95 -17.91 -12.78
CA GLY A 107 -9.17 -17.59 -14.19
C GLY A 107 -9.97 -18.66 -14.95
N GLN A 108 -9.90 -19.92 -14.52
CA GLN A 108 -10.69 -21.00 -15.14
C GLN A 108 -12.18 -20.96 -14.78
N ILE A 109 -12.58 -20.25 -13.72
CA ILE A 109 -14.00 -20.12 -13.34
C ILE A 109 -14.82 -19.55 -14.50
N THR A 110 -14.30 -18.54 -15.21
CA THR A 110 -15.00 -17.94 -16.36
C THR A 110 -15.10 -18.88 -17.57
N GLN A 111 -14.24 -19.89 -17.65
CA GLN A 111 -14.25 -20.89 -18.73
C GLN A 111 -15.28 -22.00 -18.49
N TYR A 112 -15.55 -22.34 -17.23
CA TYR A 112 -16.45 -23.45 -16.85
C TYR A 112 -17.80 -22.99 -16.30
N ALA A 113 -17.99 -21.70 -16.07
CA ALA A 113 -19.31 -21.17 -15.73
C ALA A 113 -20.23 -21.19 -16.96
N SER A 114 -21.54 -21.36 -16.74
CA SER A 114 -22.54 -21.46 -17.79
C SER A 114 -22.96 -20.10 -18.33
N SER A 115 -22.72 -19.03 -17.57
CA SER A 115 -23.01 -17.65 -17.93
C SER A 115 -22.04 -16.68 -17.26
N GLU A 116 -21.95 -15.46 -17.77
CA GLU A 116 -21.13 -14.40 -17.19
C GLU A 116 -21.61 -14.00 -15.78
N ASP A 117 -22.92 -13.99 -15.53
CA ASP A 117 -23.50 -13.72 -14.21
C ASP A 117 -23.15 -14.82 -13.19
N GLU A 118 -23.23 -16.09 -13.59
CA GLU A 118 -22.79 -17.21 -12.76
C GLU A 118 -21.29 -17.14 -12.47
N ALA A 119 -20.47 -16.85 -13.49
CA ALA A 119 -19.03 -16.67 -13.35
C ALA A 119 -18.69 -15.58 -12.33
N GLY A 120 -19.38 -14.43 -12.41
CA GLY A 120 -19.22 -13.31 -11.49
C GLY A 120 -19.56 -13.69 -10.05
N LYS A 121 -20.71 -14.36 -9.83
CA LYS A 121 -21.15 -14.81 -8.50
C LYS A 121 -20.18 -15.82 -7.89
N VAL A 122 -19.78 -16.83 -8.65
CA VAL A 122 -18.89 -17.89 -8.19
C VAL A 122 -17.49 -17.35 -7.92
N LYS A 123 -16.97 -16.47 -8.78
CA LYS A 123 -15.69 -15.80 -8.57
C LYS A 123 -15.72 -14.93 -7.32
N LYS A 124 -16.79 -14.19 -7.07
CA LYS A 124 -16.96 -13.38 -5.85
C LYS A 124 -16.98 -14.25 -4.59
N MET A 125 -17.69 -15.37 -4.62
CA MET A 125 -17.70 -16.34 -3.52
C MET A 125 -16.31 -16.93 -3.27
N ALA A 126 -15.61 -17.34 -4.32
CA ALA A 126 -14.26 -17.87 -4.23
C ALA A 126 -13.27 -16.86 -3.66
N LEU A 127 -13.36 -15.59 -4.07
CA LEU A 127 -12.51 -14.52 -3.54
C LEU A 127 -12.77 -14.26 -2.06
N LYS A 128 -14.04 -14.28 -1.63
CA LYS A 128 -14.38 -14.12 -0.21
C LYS A 128 -13.82 -15.26 0.64
N GLU A 129 -13.90 -16.50 0.15
CA GLU A 129 -13.35 -17.65 0.87
C GLU A 129 -11.81 -17.62 0.93
N ILE A 130 -11.14 -17.15 -0.14
CA ILE A 130 -9.70 -16.91 -0.13
C ILE A 130 -9.34 -15.84 0.91
N GLU A 131 -10.10 -14.76 0.99
CA GLU A 131 -9.91 -13.69 1.98
C GLU A 131 -10.01 -14.23 3.41
N THR A 132 -11.01 -15.06 3.70
CA THR A 132 -11.13 -15.73 5.01
C THR A 132 -9.94 -16.66 5.31
N LEU A 133 -9.43 -17.39 4.32
CA LEU A 133 -8.21 -18.19 4.48
C LEU A 133 -6.95 -17.32 4.66
N ASP A 134 -6.91 -16.13 4.08
CA ASP A 134 -5.79 -15.18 4.24
C ASP A 134 -5.81 -14.48 5.61
N GLU A 135 -6.95 -14.40 6.32
CA GLU A 135 -6.99 -13.90 7.71
C GLU A 135 -6.10 -14.76 8.63
N ASP A 136 -6.18 -16.09 8.53
CA ASP A 136 -5.31 -17.03 9.26
C ASP A 136 -3.82 -16.83 8.94
N LYS A 137 -3.51 -16.35 7.74
CA LYS A 137 -2.12 -16.13 7.28
C LYS A 137 -1.49 -14.94 8.02
N ILE A 138 -2.26 -13.91 8.38
CA ILE A 138 -1.73 -12.72 9.07
C ILE A 138 -1.11 -13.10 10.42
N GLU A 139 -1.77 -13.98 11.18
CA GLU A 139 -1.25 -14.47 12.46
C GLU A 139 0.03 -15.31 12.25
N LEU A 140 0.06 -16.16 11.22
CA LEU A 140 1.24 -16.95 10.88
C LEU A 140 2.43 -16.08 10.46
N GLU A 141 2.18 -15.00 9.72
CA GLU A 141 3.23 -14.04 9.32
C GLU A 141 3.79 -13.28 10.53
N ALA A 142 2.95 -12.92 11.51
CA ALA A 142 3.42 -12.33 12.76
C ALA A 142 4.31 -13.28 13.56
N LEU A 143 3.88 -14.55 13.73
CA LEU A 143 4.68 -15.59 14.42
C LEU A 143 6.00 -15.89 13.69
N LEU A 144 6.00 -15.80 12.36
CA LEU A 144 7.20 -15.98 11.55
C LEU A 144 8.17 -14.81 11.69
N ALA A 145 7.67 -13.57 11.82
CA ALA A 145 8.51 -12.40 12.07
C ALA A 145 9.23 -12.48 13.42
N GLU A 146 8.57 -13.04 14.45
CA GLU A 146 9.18 -13.30 15.76
C GLU A 146 10.20 -14.45 15.73
N ASN A 147 9.94 -15.49 14.92
CA ASN A 147 10.85 -16.63 14.76
C ASN A 147 10.87 -17.17 13.32
N PRO A 148 11.76 -16.64 12.46
CA PRO A 148 11.83 -17.01 11.05
C PRO A 148 12.20 -18.48 10.80
N SER A 149 12.85 -19.14 11.75
CA SER A 149 13.29 -20.54 11.64
C SER A 149 12.23 -21.54 12.16
N ASN A 150 11.04 -21.08 12.52
CA ASN A 150 9.99 -21.95 13.03
C ASN A 150 9.35 -22.77 11.88
N GLU A 151 9.87 -23.99 11.67
CA GLU A 151 9.38 -24.91 10.64
C GLU A 151 7.87 -25.21 10.74
N ARG A 152 7.29 -25.17 11.94
CA ARG A 152 5.84 -25.39 12.13
C ARG A 152 5.04 -24.26 11.49
N VAL A 153 5.48 -23.02 11.68
CA VAL A 153 4.83 -21.82 11.11
C VAL A 153 5.06 -21.78 9.60
N GLN A 154 6.27 -22.07 9.14
CA GLN A 154 6.58 -22.18 7.71
C GLN A 154 5.68 -23.21 7.01
N ASN A 155 5.57 -24.42 7.58
CA ASN A 155 4.68 -25.46 7.03
C ASN A 155 3.21 -25.04 7.04
N ALA A 156 2.76 -24.34 8.09
CA ALA A 156 1.39 -23.83 8.17
C ALA A 156 1.08 -22.84 7.03
N LEU A 157 2.04 -21.97 6.67
CA LEU A 157 1.89 -21.04 5.52
C LEU A 157 1.74 -21.79 4.20
N VAL A 158 2.55 -22.83 3.95
CA VAL A 158 2.41 -23.66 2.74
C VAL A 158 1.06 -24.38 2.72
N ILE A 159 0.64 -24.95 3.85
CA ILE A 159 -0.65 -25.63 3.98
C ILE A 159 -1.79 -24.67 3.70
N ASN A 160 -1.72 -23.44 4.20
CA ASN A 160 -2.72 -22.40 3.94
C ASN A 160 -2.85 -22.14 2.43
N ARG A 161 -1.74 -21.90 1.71
CA ARG A 161 -1.73 -21.73 0.26
C ARG A 161 -2.27 -22.95 -0.50
N LYS A 162 -1.88 -24.15 -0.07
CA LYS A 162 -2.39 -25.41 -0.63
C LYS A 162 -3.91 -25.52 -0.48
N LYS A 163 -4.46 -25.17 0.69
CA LYS A 163 -5.92 -25.20 0.95
C LYS A 163 -6.67 -24.26 0.01
N GLN A 164 -6.18 -23.03 -0.22
CA GLN A 164 -6.77 -22.10 -1.19
C GLN A 164 -6.86 -22.73 -2.59
N ALA A 165 -5.77 -23.34 -3.04
CA ALA A 165 -5.73 -24.01 -4.32
C ALA A 165 -6.73 -25.19 -4.37
N GLU A 166 -6.76 -26.06 -3.35
CA GLU A 166 -7.66 -27.22 -3.28
C GLU A 166 -9.14 -26.83 -3.25
N MET A 167 -9.49 -25.78 -2.52
CA MET A 167 -10.83 -25.21 -2.47
C MET A 167 -11.27 -24.78 -3.88
N LEU A 168 -10.46 -24.00 -4.60
CA LEU A 168 -10.76 -23.63 -5.98
C LEU A 168 -10.92 -24.85 -6.90
N ASN A 169 -10.11 -25.90 -6.69
CA ASN A 169 -10.27 -27.13 -7.46
C ASN A 169 -11.64 -27.79 -7.23
N ARG A 170 -12.16 -27.75 -6.00
CA ARG A 170 -13.51 -28.26 -5.69
C ARG A 170 -14.59 -27.43 -6.39
N ILE A 171 -14.47 -26.10 -6.38
CA ILE A 171 -15.38 -25.20 -7.09
C ILE A 171 -15.39 -25.50 -8.59
N LEU A 172 -14.21 -25.59 -9.22
CA LEU A 172 -14.10 -25.91 -10.63
C LEU A 172 -14.68 -27.27 -11.00
N ASN A 173 -14.49 -28.28 -10.15
CA ASN A 173 -15.08 -29.60 -10.36
C ASN A 173 -16.61 -29.57 -10.25
N SER A 174 -17.17 -28.73 -9.38
CA SER A 174 -18.62 -28.52 -9.31
C SER A 174 -19.15 -27.87 -10.58
N LEU A 175 -18.49 -26.82 -11.08
CA LEU A 175 -18.87 -26.14 -12.33
C LEU A 175 -18.82 -27.06 -13.55
N LYS A 176 -17.79 -27.90 -13.64
CA LYS A 176 -17.67 -28.89 -14.72
C LYS A 176 -18.79 -29.92 -14.72
N ARG A 177 -19.27 -30.31 -13.53
CA ARG A 177 -20.37 -31.27 -13.39
C ARG A 177 -21.72 -30.67 -13.79
N THR A 178 -21.93 -29.37 -13.56
CA THR A 178 -23.15 -28.67 -13.97
C THR A 178 -23.23 -28.38 -15.46
N GLN A 179 -22.11 -28.49 -16.20
CA GLN A 179 -22.08 -28.36 -17.66
C GLN A 179 -22.29 -29.68 -18.43
N GLN A 180 -22.28 -30.84 -17.75
CA GLN A 180 -22.58 -32.16 -18.35
C GLN A 180 -24.06 -32.48 -18.21
#